data_AF-A0A2I1HDU4-F1
#
_entry.id   AF-A0A2I1HDU4-F1
#
_cell.length_a   1.000
_cell.length_b   1.000
_cell.length_c   1.000
_cell.angle_alpha   90.00
_cell.angle_beta   90.00
_cell.angle_gamma   90.00
#
_symmetry.space_group_name_H-M   'P 1'
#
loop_
_entity.id
_entity.type
_entity.pdbx_description
1 polymer ?
#
loop_
_entity_poly.entity_id
_entity_poly.type
_entity_poly.pdbx_seq_one_letter_code
_entity_poly.pdbx_strand_id
1 'polypeptide(L)'
;MANFKNSSSNQATEPSTEDIYKNQLLIKLESEGFITPDEKVRELVKELTEPKFLYALKLLFENLQNKFSSQILINSLKSLANPTLFDFYSEENVMRLELHLRVWIAVLERIQFSNSPIVLSKDLLDKVCNSLAKFAEIYYKAIQIIERSNFNQQRNKSYNYNIDFLLIYLRDTLHSLYDDKPWFQDLLRRIKDLLNSIFNITTSSKTTISNENCSVLSMITQLHNDLSFKYSVPSYYIDWRIMLIIQHNLFIWSEDSEKVINKKFGEMILIEHIWSFLEREWTNIADKSVLDSQIKFDIVSDKVARALKNTGSFLNDFTGNEPLALPHTLWFGLLDLVQNLIQKSTRMVTYGLCYYMAIESLNKAPSEFIQFKAIEILLYLQNIDNQMFSMIEDDFNQYIQKLNKTNSVKFQNLLIFVKEKYLEDYKVLIDTGKGKEKVLVQKNLYF
;
A
#
# COMPACT_ATOMS: atom_id res chain seq x y z
N MET A 1 -21.39 61.31 -20.66
CA MET A 1 -20.45 61.90 -19.68
C MET A 1 -20.69 61.20 -18.35
N ALA A 2 -19.94 60.13 -18.08
CA ALA A 2 -19.81 59.52 -16.76
C ALA A 2 -18.57 58.60 -16.80
N ASN A 3 -17.52 59.04 -16.11
CA ASN A 3 -16.30 58.30 -15.85
C ASN A 3 -16.59 57.19 -14.83
N PHE A 4 -16.24 55.94 -15.14
CA PHE A 4 -16.03 54.93 -14.11
C PHE A 4 -14.53 54.65 -13.98
N LYS A 5 -14.02 54.97 -12.79
CA LYS A 5 -12.65 54.79 -12.33
C LYS A 5 -12.32 53.30 -12.21
N ASN A 6 -11.10 52.96 -12.63
CA ASN A 6 -10.40 51.73 -12.30
C ASN A 6 -10.45 51.45 -10.79
N SER A 7 -10.88 50.25 -10.43
CA SER A 7 -10.43 49.60 -9.20
C SER A 7 -9.56 48.42 -9.61
N SER A 8 -8.28 48.51 -9.27
CA SER A 8 -7.33 47.41 -9.37
C SER A 8 -7.77 46.33 -8.39
N SER A 9 -8.36 45.23 -8.89
CA SER A 9 -8.49 44.04 -8.06
C SER A 9 -7.08 43.45 -7.92
N ASN A 10 -6.60 43.40 -6.68
CA ASN A 10 -5.50 42.53 -6.33
C ASN A 10 -5.95 41.11 -6.66
N GLN A 11 -5.41 40.55 -7.74
CA GLN A 11 -5.46 39.11 -7.96
C GLN A 11 -4.71 38.46 -6.80
N ALA A 12 -5.44 38.11 -5.75
CA ALA A 12 -5.01 37.05 -4.84
C ALA A 12 -4.86 35.82 -5.73
N THR A 13 -3.63 35.45 -6.02
CA THR A 13 -3.27 34.21 -6.69
C THR A 13 -3.90 33.09 -5.86
N GLU A 14 -4.87 32.36 -6.44
CA GLU A 14 -5.36 31.13 -5.82
C GLU A 14 -4.13 30.24 -5.59
N PRO A 15 -3.92 29.72 -4.36
CA PRO A 15 -2.82 28.81 -4.11
C PRO A 15 -3.01 27.57 -4.97
N SER A 16 -1.95 27.19 -5.67
CA SER A 16 -1.95 25.96 -6.46
C SER A 16 -2.26 24.77 -5.55
N THR A 17 -3.02 23.80 -6.06
CA THR A 17 -3.41 22.59 -5.33
C THR A 17 -2.23 21.71 -4.88
N GLU A 18 -1.00 22.02 -5.28
CA GLU A 18 0.24 21.44 -4.74
C GLU A 18 0.53 21.86 -3.29
N ASP A 19 -0.04 22.97 -2.80
CA ASP A 19 0.32 23.52 -1.48
C ASP A 19 -0.44 22.90 -0.29
N ILE A 20 -1.50 22.11 -0.54
CA ILE A 20 -2.37 21.55 0.52
C ILE A 20 -1.76 20.27 1.18
N TYR A 21 -0.73 19.67 0.56
CA TYR A 21 -0.10 18.43 1.03
C TYR A 21 1.43 18.52 1.19
N LYS A 22 2.01 19.73 1.23
CA LYS A 22 3.44 19.84 1.53
C LYS A 22 3.68 19.54 3.01
N ASN A 23 4.23 18.36 3.26
CA ASN A 23 4.70 17.95 4.57
C ASN A 23 5.62 19.05 5.14
N GLN A 24 5.30 19.57 6.33
CA GLN A 24 6.00 20.71 6.93
C GLN A 24 7.49 20.42 7.16
N LEU A 25 7.84 19.16 7.44
CA LEU A 25 9.23 18.74 7.60
C LEU A 25 9.99 18.84 6.28
N LEU A 26 9.36 18.50 5.15
CA LEU A 26 9.96 18.65 3.82
C LEU A 26 10.15 20.12 3.44
N ILE A 27 9.18 20.99 3.74
CA ILE A 27 9.32 22.46 3.53
C ILE A 27 10.45 23.01 4.40
N LYS A 28 10.52 22.58 5.66
CA LYS A 28 11.56 23.02 6.58
C LYS A 28 12.94 22.64 6.06
N LEU A 29 13.13 21.41 5.57
CA LEU A 29 14.38 20.98 4.96
C LEU A 29 14.75 21.83 3.73
N GLU A 30 13.78 22.20 2.89
CA GLU A 30 14.03 23.11 1.76
C GLU A 30 14.52 24.48 2.23
N SER A 31 13.90 25.03 3.29
CA SER A 31 14.32 26.31 3.89
C SER A 31 15.71 26.27 4.53
N GLU A 32 16.15 25.09 4.96
CA GLU A 32 17.49 24.82 5.50
C GLU A 32 18.53 24.55 4.40
N GLY A 33 18.14 24.58 3.13
CA GLY A 33 19.04 24.44 1.97
C GLY A 33 19.13 23.02 1.40
N PHE A 34 18.33 22.07 1.88
CA PHE A 34 18.25 20.71 1.32
C PHE A 34 17.23 20.67 0.18
N ILE A 35 17.69 20.93 -1.04
CA ILE A 35 16.82 21.15 -2.20
C ILE A 35 16.56 19.84 -2.94
N THR A 36 17.54 18.94 -3.00
CA THR A 36 17.41 17.69 -3.75
C THR A 36 16.72 16.58 -2.95
N PRO A 37 16.05 15.62 -3.60
CA PRO A 37 15.47 14.46 -2.91
C PRO A 37 16.53 13.65 -2.13
N ASP A 38 17.72 13.48 -2.70
CA ASP A 38 18.84 12.75 -2.08
C ASP A 38 19.32 13.41 -0.77
N GLU A 39 19.40 14.75 -0.74
CA GLU A 39 19.76 15.52 0.46
C GLU A 39 18.71 15.37 1.56
N LYS A 40 17.42 15.51 1.22
CA LYS A 40 16.31 15.37 2.17
C LYS A 40 16.29 13.97 2.79
N VAL A 41 16.47 12.93 1.99
CA VAL A 41 16.54 11.54 2.49
C VAL A 41 17.69 11.37 3.47
N ARG A 42 18.88 11.93 3.18
CA ARG A 42 20.05 11.81 4.05
C ARG A 42 19.82 12.39 5.44
N GLU A 43 19.08 13.49 5.52
CA GLU A 43 18.73 14.09 6.81
C GLU A 43 17.64 13.30 7.53
N LEU A 44 16.59 12.88 6.82
CA LEU A 44 15.46 12.20 7.44
C LEU A 44 15.81 10.80 7.98
N VAL A 45 16.73 10.08 7.34
CA VAL A 45 17.15 8.73 7.74
C VAL A 45 17.91 8.72 9.09
N LYS A 46 18.33 9.88 9.61
CA LYS A 46 19.01 9.97 10.91
C LYS A 46 18.06 9.72 12.09
N GLU A 47 16.76 10.01 11.93
CA GLU A 47 15.76 9.98 13.01
C GLU A 47 14.57 9.08 12.67
N LEU A 48 14.84 7.82 12.30
CA LEU A 48 13.82 6.83 11.96
C LEU A 48 12.95 6.40 13.16
N THR A 49 13.31 6.78 14.37
CA THR A 49 12.54 6.44 15.57
C THR A 49 11.25 7.23 15.70
N GLU A 50 11.16 8.39 15.05
CA GLU A 50 10.02 9.29 15.10
C GLU A 50 9.09 9.10 13.88
N PRO A 51 7.78 8.84 14.09
CA PRO A 51 6.83 8.59 12.99
C PRO A 51 6.77 9.68 11.92
N LYS A 52 6.96 10.95 12.29
CA LYS A 52 6.92 12.09 11.35
C LYS A 52 8.02 12.02 10.29
N PHE A 53 9.21 11.53 10.65
CA PHE A 53 10.34 11.36 9.72
C PHE A 53 10.09 10.18 8.78
N LEU A 54 9.59 9.06 9.31
CA LEU A 54 9.16 7.92 8.50
C LEU A 54 8.08 8.32 7.49
N TYR A 55 7.09 9.10 7.92
CA TYR A 55 6.03 9.58 7.04
C TYR A 55 6.56 10.50 5.93
N ALA A 56 7.46 11.43 6.25
CA ALA A 56 8.13 12.28 5.26
C ALA A 56 8.96 11.45 4.25
N LEU A 57 9.68 10.43 4.72
CA LEU A 57 10.41 9.50 3.85
C LEU A 57 9.48 8.72 2.93
N LYS A 58 8.35 8.21 3.45
CA LYS A 58 7.33 7.52 2.65
C LYS A 58 6.87 8.41 1.49
N LEU A 59 6.50 9.66 1.78
CA LEU A 59 6.07 10.62 0.75
C LEU A 59 7.16 10.89 -0.30
N LEU A 60 8.43 11.00 0.12
CA LEU A 60 9.53 11.20 -0.82
C LEU A 60 9.71 10.00 -1.76
N PHE A 61 9.70 8.77 -1.24
CA PHE A 61 9.90 7.58 -2.06
C PHE A 61 8.68 7.24 -2.94
N GLU A 62 7.46 7.49 -2.47
CA GLU A 62 6.23 7.23 -3.24
C GLU A 62 5.94 8.26 -4.35
N ASN A 63 6.62 9.42 -4.32
CA ASN A 63 6.58 10.38 -5.41
C ASN A 63 7.51 9.90 -6.54
N LEU A 64 6.91 9.48 -7.66
CA LEU A 64 7.63 8.93 -8.80
C LEU A 64 8.46 9.97 -9.57
N GLN A 65 8.15 11.26 -9.41
CA GLN A 65 8.92 12.36 -10.02
C GLN A 65 10.29 12.54 -9.35
N ASN A 66 10.41 12.19 -8.07
CA ASN A 66 11.68 12.25 -7.37
C ASN A 66 12.64 11.24 -8.01
N LYS A 67 13.88 11.66 -8.27
CA LYS A 67 14.96 10.80 -8.75
C LYS A 67 15.97 10.63 -7.62
N PHE A 68 16.38 9.39 -7.38
CA PHE A 68 17.31 9.05 -6.32
C PHE A 68 18.54 8.38 -6.91
N SER A 69 19.71 8.66 -6.33
CA SER A 69 20.91 7.89 -6.65
C SER A 69 20.83 6.48 -6.05
N SER A 70 21.47 5.51 -6.71
CA SER A 70 21.52 4.13 -6.21
C SER A 70 22.14 4.04 -4.81
N GLN A 71 23.12 4.89 -4.51
CA GLN A 71 23.76 4.95 -3.20
C GLN A 71 22.78 5.37 -2.10
N ILE A 72 21.91 6.35 -2.37
CA ILE A 72 20.90 6.80 -1.41
C ILE A 72 19.86 5.71 -1.16
N LEU A 73 19.39 5.02 -2.21
CA LEU A 73 18.46 3.90 -2.05
C LEU A 73 19.09 2.77 -1.23
N ILE A 74 20.34 2.38 -1.51
CA ILE A 74 21.06 1.34 -0.76
C ILE A 74 21.30 1.74 0.70
N ASN A 75 21.67 3.00 0.97
CA ASN A 75 21.90 3.48 2.33
C ASN A 75 20.60 3.57 3.14
N SER A 76 19.50 3.98 2.50
CA SER A 76 18.17 3.99 3.10
C SER A 76 17.73 2.57 3.45
N LEU A 77 17.91 1.63 2.51
CA LEU A 77 17.63 0.20 2.71
C LEU A 77 18.39 -0.36 3.91
N LYS A 78 19.69 -0.07 4.04
CA LYS A 78 20.52 -0.49 5.18
C LYS A 78 20.01 0.07 6.51
N SER A 79 19.60 1.34 6.52
CA SER A 79 19.14 2.02 7.73
C SER A 79 17.78 1.50 8.19
N LEU A 80 16.86 1.26 7.24
CA LEU A 80 15.54 0.65 7.50
C LEU A 80 15.66 -0.83 7.89
N ALA A 81 16.70 -1.52 7.44
CA ALA A 81 16.98 -2.89 7.87
C ALA A 81 17.58 -2.99 9.29
N ASN A 82 17.50 -1.94 10.12
CA ASN A 82 17.99 -1.99 11.50
C ASN A 82 16.87 -2.32 12.51
N PRO A 83 16.82 -3.56 13.05
CA PRO A 83 15.80 -3.96 14.02
C PRO A 83 16.01 -3.36 15.41
N THR A 84 17.20 -2.83 15.74
CA THR A 84 17.46 -2.24 17.07
C THR A 84 16.65 -0.98 17.32
N LEU A 85 15.99 -0.43 16.30
CA LEU A 85 15.09 0.70 16.43
C LEU A 85 13.83 0.35 17.25
N PHE A 86 13.51 -0.94 17.43
CA PHE A 86 12.30 -1.44 18.09
C PHE A 86 12.64 -2.32 19.30
N ASP A 87 13.23 -1.71 20.33
CA ASP A 87 13.76 -2.36 21.53
C ASP A 87 12.76 -2.56 22.68
N PHE A 88 11.52 -2.06 22.54
CA PHE A 88 10.43 -2.28 23.49
C PHE A 88 9.12 -2.68 22.81
N TYR A 89 8.18 -3.25 23.56
CA TYR A 89 6.89 -3.72 23.04
C TYR A 89 5.75 -2.82 23.52
N SER A 90 5.11 -2.09 22.61
CA SER A 90 3.90 -1.29 22.89
C SER A 90 3.02 -1.20 21.64
N GLU A 91 1.75 -0.82 21.79
CA GLU A 91 0.83 -0.57 20.68
C GLU A 91 1.36 0.54 19.75
N GLU A 92 1.88 1.63 20.30
CA GLU A 92 2.55 2.70 19.55
C GLU A 92 3.70 2.14 18.70
N ASN A 93 4.47 1.19 19.24
CA ASN A 93 5.58 0.59 18.51
C ASN A 93 5.11 -0.30 17.35
N VAL A 94 3.97 -0.97 17.49
CA VAL A 94 3.33 -1.74 16.41
C VAL A 94 2.86 -0.80 15.29
N MET A 95 2.25 0.34 15.63
CA MET A 95 1.85 1.35 14.65
C MET A 95 3.05 1.94 13.90
N ARG A 96 4.11 2.31 14.62
CA ARG A 96 5.36 2.76 14.02
C ARG A 96 6.00 1.69 13.15
N LEU A 97 5.92 0.42 13.54
CA LEU A 97 6.44 -0.70 12.76
C LEU A 97 5.72 -0.83 11.41
N GLU A 98 4.39 -0.69 11.37
CA GLU A 98 3.65 -0.66 10.10
C GLU A 98 4.21 0.42 9.17
N LEU A 99 4.33 1.66 9.68
CA LEU A 99 4.85 2.78 8.89
C LEU A 99 6.29 2.53 8.41
N HIS A 100 7.14 1.98 9.28
CA HIS A 100 8.52 1.61 8.94
C HIS A 100 8.59 0.57 7.82
N LEU A 101 7.77 -0.48 7.88
CA LEU A 101 7.69 -1.50 6.83
C LEU A 101 7.16 -0.91 5.51
N ARG A 102 6.21 0.04 5.55
CA ARG A 102 5.75 0.76 4.36
C ARG A 102 6.86 1.59 3.70
N VAL A 103 7.68 2.28 4.49
CA VAL A 103 8.85 3.02 3.97
C VAL A 103 9.87 2.05 3.35
N TRP A 104 10.10 0.91 4.00
CA TRP A 104 11.00 -0.12 3.49
C TRP A 104 10.56 -0.67 2.13
N ILE A 105 9.26 -0.99 1.99
CA ILE A 105 8.66 -1.37 0.71
C ILE A 105 8.86 -0.26 -0.33
N ALA A 106 8.57 1.00 0.02
CA ALA A 106 8.73 2.11 -0.92
C ALA A 106 10.17 2.19 -1.46
N VAL A 107 11.20 2.01 -0.60
CA VAL A 107 12.61 1.96 -1.04
C VAL A 107 12.88 0.77 -1.96
N LEU A 108 12.38 -0.42 -1.64
CA LEU A 108 12.58 -1.61 -2.47
C LEU A 108 11.91 -1.48 -3.85
N GLU A 109 10.70 -0.93 -3.90
CA GLU A 109 10.01 -0.67 -5.17
C GLU A 109 10.77 0.36 -6.00
N ARG A 110 11.34 1.40 -5.37
CA ARG A 110 12.24 2.35 -6.07
C ARG A 110 13.49 1.66 -6.64
N ILE A 111 14.05 0.69 -5.93
CA ILE A 111 15.18 -0.12 -6.42
C ILE A 111 14.78 -0.95 -7.63
N GLN A 112 13.60 -1.58 -7.60
CA GLN A 112 13.14 -2.47 -8.68
C GLN A 112 12.73 -1.73 -9.94
N PHE A 113 11.98 -0.63 -9.78
CA PHE A 113 11.54 0.22 -10.89
C PHE A 113 12.63 1.19 -11.37
N SER A 114 13.88 1.06 -10.89
CA SER A 114 14.98 1.88 -11.39
C SER A 114 15.29 1.56 -12.86
N ASN A 115 15.38 2.60 -13.69
CA ASN A 115 15.75 2.47 -15.12
C ASN A 115 17.11 1.80 -15.32
N SER A 116 18.04 2.02 -14.39
CA SER A 116 19.31 1.31 -14.33
C SER A 116 19.21 0.22 -13.26
N PRO A 117 19.35 -1.07 -13.62
CA PRO A 117 19.23 -2.16 -12.66
C PRO A 117 20.19 -1.99 -11.49
N ILE A 118 19.64 -1.93 -10.27
CA ILE A 118 20.43 -1.90 -9.04
C ILE A 118 20.54 -3.33 -8.53
N VAL A 119 21.73 -3.91 -8.68
CA VAL A 119 22.02 -5.26 -8.20
C VAL A 119 22.48 -5.19 -6.75
N LEU A 120 21.76 -5.86 -5.85
CA LEU A 120 22.13 -5.96 -4.45
C LEU A 120 23.12 -7.11 -4.27
N SER A 121 24.22 -6.86 -3.56
CA SER A 121 25.17 -7.93 -3.21
C SER A 121 24.49 -8.98 -2.33
N LYS A 122 24.86 -10.25 -2.50
CA LYS A 122 24.35 -11.36 -1.66
C LYS A 122 24.45 -11.08 -0.16
N ASP A 123 25.59 -10.57 0.33
CA ASP A 123 25.77 -10.21 1.74
C ASP A 123 24.75 -9.17 2.24
N LEU A 124 24.42 -8.17 1.41
CA LEU A 124 23.40 -7.19 1.75
C LEU A 124 22.00 -7.80 1.76
N LEU A 125 21.67 -8.63 0.76
CA LEU A 125 20.40 -9.35 0.71
C LEU A 125 20.22 -10.24 1.94
N ASP A 126 21.24 -11.01 2.33
CA ASP A 126 21.22 -11.86 3.52
C ASP A 126 20.95 -11.04 4.78
N LYS A 127 21.63 -9.89 4.94
CA LYS A 127 21.39 -8.98 6.07
C LYS A 127 19.96 -8.45 6.10
N VAL A 128 19.45 -8.02 4.96
CA VAL A 128 18.09 -7.47 4.80
C VAL A 128 17.03 -8.54 5.11
N CYS A 129 17.21 -9.77 4.59
CA CYS A 129 16.35 -10.92 4.91
C CYS A 129 16.39 -11.28 6.41
N ASN A 130 17.57 -11.30 7.02
CA ASN A 130 17.72 -11.57 8.45
C ASN A 130 17.03 -10.51 9.30
N SER A 131 17.07 -9.24 8.87
CA SER A 131 16.36 -8.17 9.55
C SER A 131 14.83 -8.32 9.43
N LEU A 132 14.31 -8.73 8.27
CA LEU A 132 12.87 -9.01 8.11
C LEU A 132 12.39 -10.08 9.10
N ALA A 133 13.16 -11.15 9.29
CA ALA A 133 12.85 -12.19 10.26
C ALA A 133 12.77 -11.63 11.69
N LYS A 134 13.70 -10.73 12.06
CA LYS A 134 13.69 -10.04 13.35
C LYS A 134 12.48 -9.10 13.51
N PHE A 135 12.09 -8.37 12.47
CA PHE A 135 10.88 -7.55 12.53
C PHE A 135 9.61 -8.38 12.70
N ALA A 136 9.52 -9.53 12.02
CA ALA A 136 8.42 -10.48 12.25
C ALA A 136 8.42 -11.00 13.70
N GLU A 137 9.59 -11.34 14.25
CA GLU A 137 9.72 -11.73 15.65
C GLU A 137 9.24 -10.63 16.60
N ILE A 138 9.66 -9.38 16.37
CA ILE A 138 9.26 -8.20 17.15
C ILE A 138 7.74 -8.02 17.12
N TYR A 139 7.13 -8.05 15.93
CA TYR A 139 5.68 -7.90 15.74
C TYR A 139 4.89 -8.96 16.51
N TYR A 140 5.19 -10.24 16.31
CA TYR A 140 4.42 -11.30 16.94
C TYR A 140 4.66 -11.40 18.46
N LYS A 141 5.85 -11.00 18.95
CA LYS A 141 6.08 -10.84 20.40
C LYS A 141 5.27 -9.68 20.96
N ALA A 142 5.22 -8.53 20.26
CA ALA A 142 4.43 -7.39 20.67
C ALA A 142 2.95 -7.75 20.79
N ILE A 143 2.38 -8.41 19.77
CA ILE A 143 1.01 -8.92 19.81
C ILE A 143 0.79 -9.82 21.01
N GLN A 144 1.66 -10.82 21.23
CA GLN A 144 1.49 -11.76 22.34
C GLN A 144 1.46 -11.04 23.70
N ILE A 145 2.27 -9.99 23.86
CA ILE A 145 2.32 -9.17 25.09
C ILE A 145 1.04 -8.34 25.23
N ILE A 146 0.62 -7.66 24.16
CA ILE A 146 -0.59 -6.83 24.13
C ILE A 146 -1.85 -7.68 24.38
N GLU A 147 -1.93 -8.87 23.79
CA GLU A 147 -3.00 -9.83 24.04
C GLU A 147 -3.08 -10.21 25.53
N ARG A 148 -1.94 -10.53 26.16
CA ARG A 148 -1.87 -10.85 27.60
C ARG A 148 -2.37 -9.72 28.49
N SER A 149 -2.07 -8.46 28.16
CA SER A 149 -2.64 -7.32 28.88
C SER A 149 -4.15 -7.15 28.64
N ASN A 150 -4.62 -7.43 27.42
CA ASN A 150 -6.02 -7.28 27.02
C ASN A 150 -6.94 -8.36 27.59
N PHE A 151 -6.42 -9.56 27.90
CA PHE A 151 -7.17 -10.59 28.65
C PHE A 151 -7.69 -10.07 30.00
N ASN A 152 -6.96 -9.15 30.65
CA ASN A 152 -7.38 -8.54 31.91
C ASN A 152 -8.48 -7.47 31.71
N GLN A 153 -8.69 -6.99 30.48
CA GLN A 153 -9.61 -5.91 30.12
C GLN A 153 -10.79 -6.37 29.22
N GLN A 154 -10.92 -7.67 28.95
CA GLN A 154 -11.94 -8.24 28.03
C GLN A 154 -11.92 -7.63 26.61
N ARG A 155 -10.80 -7.04 26.17
CA ARG A 155 -10.62 -6.60 24.78
C ARG A 155 -10.25 -7.80 23.91
N ASN A 156 -10.97 -7.99 22.80
CA ASN A 156 -10.66 -9.03 21.82
C ASN A 156 -9.38 -8.69 21.03
N LYS A 157 -8.87 -9.69 20.31
CA LYS A 157 -7.58 -9.64 19.61
C LYS A 157 -7.49 -8.46 18.63
N SER A 158 -6.51 -7.60 18.86
CA SER A 158 -6.18 -6.43 18.03
C SER A 158 -5.06 -6.78 17.06
N TYR A 159 -5.40 -7.36 15.90
CA TYR A 159 -4.42 -7.68 14.86
C TYR A 159 -4.36 -6.58 13.81
N ASN A 160 -3.18 -5.96 13.67
CA ASN A 160 -2.91 -5.06 12.56
C ASN A 160 -2.54 -5.87 11.31
N TYR A 161 -3.55 -6.31 10.57
CA TYR A 161 -3.38 -7.14 9.38
C TYR A 161 -2.58 -6.47 8.25
N ASN A 162 -2.39 -5.13 8.27
CA ASN A 162 -1.45 -4.48 7.35
C ASN A 162 -0.04 -5.03 7.55
N ILE A 163 0.42 -5.25 8.80
CA ILE A 163 1.78 -5.76 9.06
C ILE A 163 1.94 -7.17 8.51
N ASP A 164 0.95 -8.05 8.69
CA ASP A 164 0.99 -9.41 8.13
C ASP A 164 1.13 -9.39 6.60
N PHE A 165 0.36 -8.53 5.92
CA PHE A 165 0.50 -8.31 4.48
C PHE A 165 1.90 -7.78 4.11
N LEU A 166 2.38 -6.74 4.79
CA LEU A 166 3.66 -6.10 4.50
C LEU A 166 4.85 -7.07 4.71
N LEU A 167 4.81 -7.93 5.73
CA LEU A 167 5.85 -8.93 5.98
C LEU A 167 5.94 -9.97 4.86
N ILE A 168 4.78 -10.44 4.37
CA ILE A 168 4.72 -11.41 3.26
C ILE A 168 5.16 -10.77 1.96
N TYR A 169 4.68 -9.57 1.68
CA TYR A 169 5.05 -8.83 0.49
C TYR A 169 6.56 -8.49 0.48
N LEU A 170 7.12 -8.07 1.61
CA LEU A 170 8.57 -7.86 1.76
C LEU A 170 9.35 -9.14 1.51
N ARG A 171 8.92 -10.27 2.10
CA ARG A 171 9.56 -11.56 1.87
C ARG A 171 9.60 -11.89 0.39
N ASP A 172 8.46 -11.85 -0.28
CA ASP A 172 8.36 -12.27 -1.69
C ASP A 172 9.11 -11.31 -2.61
N THR A 173 9.13 -10.01 -2.26
CA THR A 173 9.97 -8.99 -2.91
C THR A 173 11.46 -9.29 -2.80
N LEU A 174 11.95 -9.52 -1.58
CA LEU A 174 13.35 -9.89 -1.35
C LEU A 174 13.69 -11.22 -2.02
N HIS A 175 12.75 -12.16 -2.02
CA HIS A 175 12.92 -13.45 -2.66
C HIS A 175 13.16 -13.29 -4.17
N SER A 176 12.36 -12.43 -4.80
CA SER A 176 12.50 -12.14 -6.23
C SER A 176 13.78 -11.36 -6.60
N LEU A 177 14.37 -10.63 -5.64
CA LEU A 177 15.65 -9.92 -5.82
C LEU A 177 16.86 -10.85 -5.68
N TYR A 178 16.66 -12.03 -5.10
CA TYR A 178 17.68 -13.07 -4.96
C TYR A 178 17.87 -13.86 -6.27
N ASP A 179 16.95 -13.72 -7.22
CA ASP A 179 17.08 -14.24 -8.58
C ASP A 179 17.86 -13.25 -9.45
N ASP A 180 19.03 -13.65 -9.94
CA ASP A 180 19.83 -12.86 -10.89
C ASP A 180 19.16 -12.75 -12.28
N LYS A 181 18.04 -13.46 -12.51
CA LYS A 181 17.34 -13.45 -13.79
C LYS A 181 16.69 -12.08 -14.03
N PRO A 182 16.85 -11.48 -15.22
CA PRO A 182 16.25 -10.18 -15.56
C PRO A 182 14.72 -10.27 -15.81
N TRP A 183 14.03 -11.24 -15.20
CA TRP A 183 12.61 -11.51 -15.44
C TRP A 183 11.74 -10.29 -15.15
N PHE A 184 12.03 -9.54 -14.09
CA PHE A 184 11.25 -8.36 -13.72
C PHE A 184 11.39 -7.26 -14.77
N GLN A 185 12.59 -7.04 -15.30
CA GLN A 185 12.83 -6.06 -16.36
C GLN A 185 12.16 -6.50 -17.68
N ASP A 186 12.16 -7.80 -17.97
CA ASP A 186 11.41 -8.32 -19.12
C ASP A 186 9.89 -8.16 -18.95
N LEU A 187 9.37 -8.45 -17.76
CA LEU A 187 7.95 -8.25 -17.43
C LEU A 187 7.56 -6.77 -17.52
N LEU A 188 8.37 -5.89 -16.93
CA LEU A 188 8.19 -4.44 -16.97
C LEU A 188 8.12 -3.94 -18.41
N ARG A 189 9.06 -4.38 -19.26
CA ARG A 189 9.11 -4.05 -20.68
C ARG A 189 7.86 -4.53 -21.40
N ARG A 190 7.48 -5.81 -21.24
CA ARG A 190 6.33 -6.41 -21.92
C ARG A 190 5.01 -5.75 -21.55
N ILE A 191 4.78 -5.46 -20.27
CA ILE A 191 3.56 -4.75 -19.82
C ILE A 191 3.57 -3.32 -20.36
N LYS A 192 4.71 -2.63 -20.34
CA LYS A 192 4.82 -1.29 -20.91
C LYS A 192 4.51 -1.28 -22.40
N ASP A 193 5.04 -2.24 -23.16
CA ASP A 193 4.79 -2.40 -24.60
C ASP A 193 3.29 -2.68 -24.87
N LEU A 194 2.67 -3.55 -24.06
CA LEU A 194 1.24 -3.84 -24.09
C LEU A 194 0.40 -2.58 -23.86
N LEU A 195 0.70 -1.84 -22.79
CA LEU A 195 -0.02 -0.61 -22.45
C LEU A 195 0.18 0.47 -23.53
N ASN A 196 1.39 0.64 -24.07
CA ASN A 196 1.65 1.56 -25.18
C ASN A 196 0.78 1.24 -26.40
N SER A 197 0.66 -0.04 -26.75
CA SER A 197 -0.19 -0.50 -27.85
C SER A 197 -1.67 -0.21 -27.58
N ILE A 198 -2.16 -0.47 -26.36
CA ILE A 198 -3.55 -0.21 -25.99
C ILE A 198 -3.87 1.29 -26.06
N PHE A 199 -2.95 2.15 -25.63
CA PHE A 199 -3.16 3.60 -25.60
C PHE A 199 -2.77 4.32 -26.89
N ASN A 200 -2.31 3.60 -27.91
CA ASN A 200 -1.73 4.18 -29.14
C ASN A 200 -0.64 5.23 -28.84
N ILE A 201 0.09 5.06 -27.73
CA ILE A 201 1.25 5.90 -27.40
C ILE A 201 2.32 5.51 -28.40
N THR A 202 2.65 6.43 -29.31
CA THR A 202 3.47 6.15 -30.50
C THR A 202 4.85 5.67 -30.08
N THR A 203 5.10 4.37 -30.17
CA THR A 203 6.46 3.81 -30.16
C THR A 203 6.97 3.83 -31.59
N SER A 204 8.18 4.34 -31.79
CA SER A 204 8.82 4.44 -33.11
C SER A 204 9.08 3.09 -33.80
N SER A 205 8.76 1.97 -33.15
CA SER A 205 8.84 0.62 -33.70
C SER A 205 7.50 0.16 -34.27
N LYS A 206 7.43 0.04 -35.60
CA LYS A 206 6.38 -0.70 -36.31
C LYS A 206 6.37 -2.16 -35.87
N THR A 207 5.59 -2.50 -34.84
CA THR A 207 5.14 -3.88 -34.62
C THR A 207 3.73 -4.01 -35.17
N THR A 208 3.60 -4.84 -36.19
CA THR A 208 2.35 -5.23 -36.83
C THR A 208 1.40 -5.82 -35.80
N ILE A 209 0.30 -5.11 -35.51
CA ILE A 209 -0.79 -5.60 -34.69
C ILE A 209 -1.52 -6.68 -35.50
N SER A 210 -1.50 -7.93 -35.04
CA SER A 210 -2.48 -8.92 -35.48
C SER A 210 -3.83 -8.53 -34.89
N ASN A 211 -4.78 -8.28 -35.79
CA ASN A 211 -6.17 -7.93 -35.51
C ASN A 211 -6.95 -9.11 -34.91
N GLU A 212 -6.58 -9.54 -33.70
CA GLU A 212 -7.39 -10.44 -32.88
C GLU A 212 -7.94 -9.65 -31.70
N ASN A 213 -9.25 -9.73 -31.49
CA ASN A 213 -9.99 -9.19 -30.35
C ASN A 213 -9.54 -9.88 -29.04
N CYS A 214 -8.29 -9.72 -28.65
CA CYS A 214 -7.75 -10.22 -27.39
C CYS A 214 -8.04 -9.15 -26.32
N SER A 215 -8.76 -9.51 -25.26
CA SER A 215 -8.97 -8.60 -24.14
C SER A 215 -7.63 -8.33 -23.44
N VAL A 216 -7.48 -7.18 -22.79
CA VAL A 216 -6.28 -6.86 -22.01
C VAL A 216 -5.99 -7.97 -20.98
N LEU A 217 -7.05 -8.57 -20.43
CA LEU A 217 -6.98 -9.69 -19.50
C LEU A 217 -6.38 -10.96 -20.11
N SER A 218 -6.69 -11.30 -21.36
CA SER A 218 -6.10 -12.47 -22.02
C SER A 218 -4.62 -12.24 -22.36
N MET A 219 -4.23 -11.01 -22.70
CA MET A 219 -2.82 -10.66 -22.89
C MET A 219 -2.04 -10.71 -21.57
N ILE A 220 -2.64 -10.25 -20.46
CA ILE A 220 -2.06 -10.40 -19.11
C ILE A 220 -1.93 -11.88 -18.72
N THR A 221 -2.93 -12.70 -19.05
CA THR A 221 -2.90 -14.15 -18.77
C THR A 221 -1.79 -14.85 -19.57
N GLN A 222 -1.58 -14.44 -20.82
CA GLN A 222 -0.47 -14.94 -21.63
C GLN A 222 0.89 -14.52 -21.03
N LEU A 223 1.02 -13.26 -20.60
CA LEU A 223 2.22 -12.79 -19.91
C LEU A 223 2.51 -13.61 -18.64
N HIS A 224 1.49 -13.93 -17.86
CA HIS A 224 1.62 -14.79 -16.68
C HIS A 224 2.21 -16.16 -17.04
N ASN A 225 1.71 -16.81 -18.10
CA ASN A 225 2.15 -18.15 -18.50
C ASN A 225 3.57 -18.20 -19.10
N ASP A 226 4.03 -17.09 -19.69
CA ASP A 226 5.35 -17.00 -20.32
C ASP A 226 6.49 -16.75 -19.31
N LEU A 227 6.17 -16.40 -18.05
CA LEU A 227 7.17 -16.12 -17.03
C LEU A 227 7.75 -17.41 -16.44
N SER A 228 9.08 -17.50 -16.45
CA SER A 228 9.83 -18.59 -15.80
C SER A 228 10.73 -18.03 -14.71
N PHE A 229 10.49 -18.45 -13.47
CA PHE A 229 11.27 -18.04 -12.30
C PHE A 229 12.33 -19.09 -11.95
N LYS A 230 13.52 -18.66 -11.53
CA LYS A 230 14.54 -19.59 -11.01
C LYS A 230 14.13 -20.19 -9.67
N TYR A 231 13.43 -19.40 -8.87
CA TYR A 231 12.86 -19.81 -7.58
C TYR A 231 11.34 -19.64 -7.62
N SER A 232 10.62 -20.58 -7.02
CA SER A 232 9.16 -20.52 -7.00
C SER A 232 8.69 -19.27 -6.25
N VAL A 233 7.81 -18.48 -6.86
CA VAL A 233 7.11 -17.37 -6.21
C VAL A 233 5.65 -17.75 -6.01
N PRO A 234 4.98 -17.22 -4.98
CA PRO A 234 3.57 -17.48 -4.78
C PRO A 234 2.73 -17.03 -5.97
N SER A 235 1.71 -17.79 -6.35
CA SER A 235 0.84 -17.44 -7.51
C SER A 235 0.27 -16.01 -7.44
N TYR A 236 -0.17 -15.56 -6.26
CA TYR A 236 -0.70 -14.20 -6.03
C TYR A 236 0.30 -13.09 -6.42
N TYR A 237 1.60 -13.38 -6.29
CA TYR A 237 2.66 -12.39 -6.37
C TYR A 237 2.94 -11.94 -7.80
N ILE A 238 2.74 -12.82 -8.78
CA ILE A 238 2.86 -12.47 -10.21
C ILE A 238 1.76 -11.47 -10.58
N ASP A 239 0.52 -11.81 -10.26
CA ASP A 239 -0.66 -10.95 -10.49
C ASP A 239 -0.51 -9.59 -9.78
N TRP A 240 0.00 -9.61 -8.55
CA TRP A 240 0.34 -8.40 -7.79
C TRP A 240 1.40 -7.53 -8.49
N ARG A 241 2.48 -8.13 -8.98
CA ARG A 241 3.54 -7.42 -9.71
C ARG A 241 3.05 -6.82 -11.01
N ILE A 242 2.20 -7.52 -11.75
CA ILE A 242 1.57 -7.00 -12.96
C ILE A 242 0.78 -5.73 -12.61
N MET A 243 -0.03 -5.76 -11.55
CA MET A 243 -0.81 -4.60 -11.11
C MET A 243 0.08 -3.41 -10.72
N LEU A 244 1.16 -3.65 -9.97
CA LEU A 244 2.11 -2.59 -9.61
C LEU A 244 2.79 -1.97 -10.84
N ILE A 245 3.16 -2.78 -11.83
CA ILE A 245 3.75 -2.28 -13.07
C ILE A 245 2.75 -1.43 -13.86
N ILE A 246 1.48 -1.85 -13.93
CA ILE A 246 0.41 -1.06 -14.55
C ILE A 246 0.26 0.28 -13.83
N GLN A 247 0.11 0.26 -12.50
CA GLN A 247 0.01 1.48 -11.68
C GLN A 247 1.20 2.41 -11.92
N HIS A 248 2.42 1.87 -11.87
CA HIS A 248 3.64 2.63 -12.02
C HIS A 248 3.70 3.37 -13.36
N ASN A 249 3.42 2.67 -14.47
CA ASN A 249 3.42 3.29 -15.79
C ASN A 249 2.31 4.34 -15.94
N LEU A 250 1.09 4.06 -15.46
CA LEU A 250 -0.02 5.02 -15.52
C LEU A 250 0.29 6.30 -14.73
N PHE A 251 0.93 6.19 -13.56
CA PHE A 251 1.33 7.34 -12.77
C PHE A 251 2.45 8.13 -13.44
N ILE A 252 3.50 7.47 -13.95
CA ILE A 252 4.55 8.17 -14.70
C ILE A 252 3.95 8.93 -15.89
N TRP A 253 3.12 8.28 -16.71
CA TRP A 253 2.56 8.92 -17.90
C TRP A 253 1.58 10.05 -17.61
N SER A 254 0.97 10.07 -16.42
CA SER A 254 0.01 11.10 -16.04
C SER A 254 0.61 12.24 -15.20
N GLU A 255 1.71 11.98 -14.50
CA GLU A 255 2.35 12.92 -13.58
C GLU A 255 3.66 13.50 -14.15
N ASP A 256 4.25 12.92 -15.19
CA ASP A 256 5.43 13.49 -15.86
C ASP A 256 5.07 14.76 -16.64
N SER A 257 6.07 15.60 -16.86
CA SER A 257 6.00 16.90 -17.53
C SER A 257 5.38 16.81 -18.94
N GLU A 258 5.61 15.71 -19.66
CA GLU A 258 5.01 15.44 -20.97
C GLU A 258 3.50 15.14 -20.91
N LYS A 259 2.98 14.69 -19.76
CA LYS A 259 1.56 14.31 -19.52
C LYS A 259 0.98 13.47 -20.66
N VAL A 260 1.69 12.40 -21.01
CA VAL A 260 1.35 11.45 -22.09
C VAL A 260 -0.11 11.00 -22.01
N ILE A 261 -0.63 10.79 -20.80
CA ILE A 261 -2.06 10.54 -20.57
C ILE A 261 -2.64 11.51 -19.55
N ASN A 262 -3.94 11.80 -19.65
CA ASN A 262 -4.64 12.58 -18.63
C ASN A 262 -4.75 11.78 -17.33
N LYS A 263 -4.44 12.38 -16.17
CA LYS A 263 -4.58 11.75 -14.85
C LYS A 263 -5.98 11.14 -14.62
N LYS A 264 -7.05 11.71 -15.17
CA LYS A 264 -8.44 11.18 -15.06
C LYS A 264 -8.54 9.82 -15.74
N PHE A 265 -7.98 9.77 -16.94
CA PHE A 265 -7.98 8.56 -17.73
C PHE A 265 -7.11 7.49 -17.06
N GLY A 266 -5.93 7.85 -16.57
CA GLY A 266 -5.05 6.94 -15.83
C GLY A 266 -5.70 6.35 -14.57
N GLU A 267 -6.36 7.17 -13.74
CA GLU A 267 -7.09 6.67 -12.55
C GLU A 267 -8.24 5.73 -12.93
N MET A 268 -9.00 6.05 -13.97
CA MET A 268 -10.12 5.22 -14.44
C MET A 268 -9.64 3.85 -14.92
N ILE A 269 -8.57 3.80 -15.71
CA ILE A 269 -7.97 2.55 -16.18
C ILE A 269 -7.46 1.71 -15.02
N LEU A 270 -6.78 2.34 -14.05
CA LEU A 270 -6.26 1.62 -12.89
C LEU A 270 -7.41 0.97 -12.10
N ILE A 271 -8.51 1.69 -11.90
CA ILE A 271 -9.72 1.15 -11.25
C ILE A 271 -10.28 -0.04 -12.04
N GLU A 272 -10.37 0.05 -13.36
CA GLU A 272 -10.88 -1.05 -14.21
C GLU A 272 -10.04 -2.32 -14.07
N HIS A 273 -8.72 -2.19 -14.03
CA HIS A 273 -7.81 -3.32 -13.82
C HIS A 273 -7.95 -3.87 -12.41
N ILE A 274 -7.94 -3.02 -11.37
CA ILE A 274 -8.15 -3.47 -9.99
C ILE A 274 -9.48 -4.23 -9.87
N TRP A 275 -10.56 -3.70 -10.45
CA TRP A 275 -11.88 -4.33 -10.42
C TRP A 275 -11.86 -5.72 -11.07
N SER A 276 -11.24 -5.83 -12.25
CA SER A 276 -11.15 -7.10 -12.99
C SER A 276 -10.40 -8.18 -12.21
N PHE A 277 -9.33 -7.82 -11.49
CA PHE A 277 -8.63 -8.78 -10.63
C PHE A 277 -9.43 -9.13 -9.37
N LEU A 278 -10.11 -8.16 -8.76
CA LEU A 278 -10.99 -8.41 -7.62
C LEU A 278 -12.17 -9.32 -8.00
N GLU A 279 -12.75 -9.14 -9.18
CA GLU A 279 -13.87 -9.97 -9.66
C GLU A 279 -13.46 -11.45 -9.79
N ARG A 280 -12.22 -11.73 -10.22
CA ARG A 280 -11.66 -13.09 -10.24
C ARG A 280 -11.57 -13.68 -8.83
N GLU A 281 -11.06 -12.90 -7.87
CA GLU A 281 -10.97 -13.33 -6.46
C GLU A 281 -12.35 -13.56 -5.85
N TRP A 282 -13.33 -12.72 -6.17
CA TRP A 282 -14.71 -12.85 -5.71
C TRP A 282 -15.45 -14.04 -6.31
N THR A 283 -15.23 -14.33 -7.60
CA THR A 283 -15.87 -15.48 -8.27
C THR A 283 -15.47 -16.79 -7.61
N ASN A 284 -14.21 -16.91 -7.15
CA ASN A 284 -13.70 -18.11 -6.46
C ASN A 284 -14.36 -18.39 -5.10
N ILE A 285 -15.16 -17.45 -4.57
CA ILE A 285 -15.83 -17.55 -3.29
C ILE A 285 -17.35 -17.27 -3.36
N ALA A 286 -17.91 -17.08 -4.56
CA ALA A 286 -19.28 -16.61 -4.74
C ALA A 286 -20.35 -17.51 -4.09
N ASP A 287 -20.09 -18.82 -3.99
CA ASP A 287 -20.99 -19.80 -3.39
C ASP A 287 -20.71 -20.10 -1.91
N LYS A 288 -19.74 -19.40 -1.30
CA LYS A 288 -19.30 -19.64 0.08
C LYS A 288 -19.91 -18.62 1.04
N SER A 289 -20.12 -19.04 2.29
CA SER A 289 -20.62 -18.14 3.32
C SER A 289 -19.58 -17.07 3.72
N VAL A 290 -20.05 -15.94 4.24
CA VAL A 290 -19.16 -14.89 4.78
C VAL A 290 -18.33 -15.50 5.93
N LEU A 291 -17.02 -15.22 5.94
CA LEU A 291 -16.04 -15.79 6.88
C LEU A 291 -15.82 -17.32 6.77
N ASP A 292 -16.27 -17.98 5.69
CA ASP A 292 -16.11 -19.43 5.49
C ASP A 292 -14.65 -19.91 5.54
N SER A 293 -13.70 -19.04 5.21
CA SER A 293 -12.27 -19.36 5.18
C SER A 293 -11.49 -18.91 6.42
N GLN A 294 -12.16 -18.41 7.48
CA GLN A 294 -11.46 -17.90 8.67
C GLN A 294 -10.55 -18.95 9.33
N ILE A 295 -11.05 -20.17 9.54
CA ILE A 295 -10.26 -21.24 10.18
C ILE A 295 -9.03 -21.59 9.32
N LYS A 296 -9.21 -21.65 8.00
CA LYS A 296 -8.11 -21.91 7.06
C LYS A 296 -7.08 -20.77 7.11
N PHE A 297 -7.54 -19.52 7.17
CA PHE A 297 -6.69 -18.35 7.34
C PHE A 297 -5.89 -18.43 8.64
N ASP A 298 -6.51 -18.70 9.77
CA ASP A 298 -5.85 -18.77 11.08
C ASP A 298 -4.74 -19.83 11.10
N ILE A 299 -5.00 -21.01 10.52
CA ILE A 299 -4.02 -22.11 10.42
C ILE A 299 -2.83 -21.71 9.54
N VAL A 300 -3.09 -21.07 8.40
CA VAL A 300 -2.01 -20.66 7.48
C VAL A 300 -1.22 -19.49 8.07
N SER A 301 -1.89 -18.54 8.72
CA SER A 301 -1.28 -17.40 9.40
C SER A 301 -0.29 -17.85 10.48
N ASP A 302 -0.67 -18.81 11.33
CA ASP A 302 0.25 -19.35 12.34
C ASP A 302 1.47 -20.08 11.71
N LYS A 303 1.29 -20.76 10.57
CA LYS A 303 2.40 -21.37 9.83
C LYS A 303 3.32 -20.31 9.24
N VAL A 304 2.78 -19.26 8.63
CA VAL A 304 3.54 -18.14 8.07
C VAL A 304 4.30 -17.41 9.17
N ALA A 305 3.67 -17.13 10.31
CA ALA A 305 4.30 -16.49 11.46
C ALA A 305 5.49 -17.31 11.98
N ARG A 306 5.37 -18.64 12.03
CA ARG A 306 6.47 -19.54 12.42
C ARG A 306 7.59 -19.56 11.39
N ALA A 307 7.27 -19.58 10.09
CA ALA A 307 8.26 -19.56 9.02
C ALA A 307 9.04 -18.23 9.01
N LEU A 308 8.36 -17.09 9.12
CA LEU A 308 8.99 -15.76 9.11
C LEU A 308 9.96 -15.54 10.28
N LYS A 309 9.70 -16.11 11.46
CA LYS A 309 10.58 -16.01 12.63
C LYS A 309 11.88 -16.82 12.47
N ASN A 310 11.85 -17.87 11.64
CA ASN A 310 12.97 -18.80 11.51
C ASN A 310 13.83 -18.44 10.31
N THR A 311 14.88 -17.65 10.54
CA THR A 311 15.83 -17.18 9.50
C THR A 311 16.42 -18.32 8.67
N GLY A 312 16.68 -19.48 9.29
CA GLY A 312 17.17 -20.68 8.60
C GLY A 312 16.13 -21.32 7.67
N SER A 313 14.82 -21.24 7.98
CA SER A 313 13.78 -21.68 7.05
C SER A 313 13.61 -20.66 5.93
N PHE A 314 13.63 -19.37 6.26
CA PHE A 314 13.50 -18.28 5.31
C PHE A 314 14.49 -18.37 4.13
N LEU A 315 15.77 -18.66 4.41
CA LEU A 315 16.81 -18.83 3.39
C LEU A 315 16.84 -20.23 2.75
N ASN A 316 16.40 -21.28 3.46
CA ASN A 316 16.34 -22.63 2.91
C ASN A 316 15.12 -22.85 2.00
N ASP A 317 14.03 -22.12 2.21
CA ASP A 317 12.82 -22.16 1.35
C ASP A 317 13.11 -21.64 -0.07
N PHE A 318 14.22 -20.92 -0.29
CA PHE A 318 14.74 -20.61 -1.63
C PHE A 318 15.14 -21.84 -2.44
N THR A 319 15.22 -23.03 -1.85
CA THR A 319 15.81 -24.20 -2.52
C THR A 319 14.81 -25.27 -2.96
N GLY A 320 13.48 -25.06 -2.88
CA GLY A 320 12.58 -26.03 -3.56
C GLY A 320 11.06 -25.94 -3.45
N ASN A 321 10.44 -25.13 -2.57
CA ASN A 321 8.97 -25.09 -2.42
C ASN A 321 8.40 -23.67 -2.62
N GLU A 322 7.16 -23.57 -3.09
CA GLU A 322 6.43 -22.28 -3.19
C GLU A 322 6.30 -21.66 -1.78
N PRO A 323 6.71 -20.38 -1.59
CA PRO A 323 6.59 -19.73 -0.30
C PRO A 323 5.13 -19.69 0.18
N LEU A 324 4.90 -20.01 1.46
CA LEU A 324 3.56 -19.98 2.05
C LEU A 324 2.98 -18.55 2.01
N ALA A 325 1.95 -18.31 1.21
CA ALA A 325 1.19 -17.06 1.21
C ALA A 325 -0.07 -17.15 2.07
N LEU A 326 -0.52 -16.03 2.62
CA LEU A 326 -1.83 -15.97 3.27
C LEU A 326 -2.95 -16.14 2.23
N PRO A 327 -4.06 -16.79 2.58
CA PRO A 327 -5.26 -16.77 1.74
C PRO A 327 -5.68 -15.33 1.44
N HIS A 328 -6.04 -15.05 0.18
CA HIS A 328 -6.53 -13.75 -0.27
C HIS A 328 -5.52 -12.60 -0.16
N THR A 329 -4.20 -12.89 -0.17
CA THR A 329 -3.14 -11.87 -0.16
C THR A 329 -3.24 -10.90 -1.35
N LEU A 330 -3.56 -11.40 -2.56
CA LEU A 330 -3.75 -10.55 -3.74
C LEU A 330 -4.89 -9.55 -3.52
N TRP A 331 -6.06 -10.03 -3.08
CA TRP A 331 -7.20 -9.17 -2.79
C TRP A 331 -6.85 -8.08 -1.77
N PHE A 332 -6.17 -8.43 -0.66
CA PHE A 332 -5.71 -7.44 0.31
C PHE A 332 -4.77 -6.41 -0.32
N GLY A 333 -3.80 -6.85 -1.13
CA GLY A 333 -2.89 -5.96 -1.84
C GLY A 333 -3.62 -5.01 -2.79
N LEU A 334 -4.58 -5.52 -3.56
CA LEU A 334 -5.41 -4.70 -4.45
C LEU A 334 -6.18 -3.62 -3.68
N LEU A 335 -6.72 -3.95 -2.51
CA LEU A 335 -7.35 -2.98 -1.63
C LEU A 335 -6.33 -1.98 -1.04
N ASP A 336 -5.11 -2.39 -0.72
CA ASP A 336 -4.03 -1.46 -0.34
C ASP A 336 -3.69 -0.48 -1.48
N LEU A 337 -3.73 -0.91 -2.75
CA LEU A 337 -3.61 -0.01 -3.91
C LEU A 337 -4.79 0.94 -4.04
N VAL A 338 -6.02 0.47 -3.78
CA VAL A 338 -7.21 1.34 -3.74
C VAL A 338 -7.03 2.44 -2.69
N GLN A 339 -6.54 2.09 -1.51
CA GLN A 339 -6.23 3.06 -0.46
C GLN A 339 -5.14 4.04 -0.92
N ASN A 340 -4.07 3.58 -1.58
CA ASN A 340 -3.04 4.45 -2.15
C ASN A 340 -3.61 5.41 -3.21
N LEU A 341 -4.51 4.92 -4.06
CA LEU A 341 -5.19 5.71 -5.07
C LEU A 341 -6.07 6.80 -4.45
N ILE A 342 -6.82 6.47 -3.39
CA ILE A 342 -7.61 7.44 -2.62
C ILE A 342 -6.70 8.55 -2.06
N GLN A 343 -5.53 8.19 -1.52
CA GLN A 343 -4.58 9.17 -0.97
C GLN A 343 -3.98 10.11 -2.04
N LYS A 344 -3.88 9.67 -3.29
CA LYS A 344 -3.26 10.42 -4.40
C LYS A 344 -4.26 11.13 -5.32
N SER A 345 -5.52 10.74 -5.29
CA SER A 345 -6.57 11.36 -6.08
C SER A 345 -7.17 12.56 -5.35
N THR A 346 -7.88 13.40 -6.11
CA THR A 346 -8.73 14.47 -5.58
C THR A 346 -10.14 14.40 -6.18
N ARG A 347 -10.45 13.32 -6.90
CA ARG A 347 -11.66 13.21 -7.71
C ARG A 347 -12.74 12.43 -7.00
N MET A 348 -13.91 13.06 -6.91
CA MET A 348 -15.10 12.45 -6.29
C MET A 348 -15.55 11.17 -6.99
N VAL A 349 -15.42 11.08 -8.32
CA VAL A 349 -15.76 9.87 -9.07
C VAL A 349 -14.86 8.69 -8.68
N THR A 350 -13.55 8.94 -8.55
CA THR A 350 -12.56 7.95 -8.09
C THR A 350 -12.94 7.47 -6.69
N TYR A 351 -13.25 8.39 -5.77
CA TYR A 351 -13.68 8.04 -4.41
C TYR A 351 -14.96 7.20 -4.37
N GLY A 352 -15.97 7.55 -5.18
CA GLY A 352 -17.21 6.79 -5.27
C GLY A 352 -16.98 5.35 -5.78
N LEU A 353 -16.11 5.16 -6.77
CA LEU A 353 -15.76 3.81 -7.27
C LEU A 353 -14.99 3.00 -6.23
N CYS A 354 -14.05 3.63 -5.52
CA CYS A 354 -13.31 2.98 -4.44
C CYS A 354 -14.21 2.60 -3.26
N TYR A 355 -15.23 3.42 -2.95
CA TYR A 355 -16.27 3.09 -1.97
C TYR A 355 -17.00 1.79 -2.36
N TYR A 356 -17.47 1.68 -3.61
CA TYR A 356 -18.14 0.45 -4.06
C TYR A 356 -17.23 -0.78 -3.99
N MET A 357 -15.95 -0.65 -4.36
CA MET A 357 -14.97 -1.74 -4.20
C MET A 357 -14.84 -2.20 -2.74
N ALA A 358 -14.79 -1.25 -1.80
CA ALA A 358 -14.65 -1.55 -0.39
C ALA A 358 -15.92 -2.21 0.20
N ILE A 359 -17.11 -1.70 -0.14
CA ILE A 359 -18.39 -2.29 0.29
C ILE A 359 -18.57 -3.69 -0.29
N GLU A 360 -18.32 -3.88 -1.58
CA GLU A 360 -18.42 -5.20 -2.21
C GLU A 360 -17.42 -6.17 -1.60
N SER A 361 -16.20 -5.69 -1.31
CA SER A 361 -15.20 -6.51 -0.65
C SER A 361 -15.60 -6.92 0.77
N LEU A 362 -16.21 -5.99 1.53
CA LEU A 362 -16.71 -6.26 2.87
C LEU A 362 -17.82 -7.31 2.84
N ASN A 363 -18.79 -7.15 1.93
CA ASN A 363 -19.92 -8.07 1.75
C ASN A 363 -19.47 -9.49 1.40
N LYS A 364 -18.37 -9.63 0.66
CA LYS A 364 -17.81 -10.93 0.24
C LYS A 364 -16.66 -11.42 1.12
N ALA A 365 -16.32 -10.72 2.21
CA ALA A 365 -15.09 -10.98 2.94
C ALA A 365 -15.00 -12.45 3.46
N PRO A 366 -13.99 -13.23 3.03
CA PRO A 366 -13.84 -14.63 3.43
C PRO A 366 -13.15 -14.80 4.79
N SER A 367 -12.57 -13.71 5.34
CA SER A 367 -11.88 -13.66 6.63
C SER A 367 -11.81 -12.21 7.17
N GLU A 368 -11.52 -12.07 8.45
CA GLU A 368 -11.26 -10.79 9.13
C GLU A 368 -10.14 -10.00 8.46
N PHE A 369 -9.20 -10.68 7.79
CA PHE A 369 -8.11 -10.07 7.02
C PHE A 369 -8.64 -9.11 5.94
N ILE A 370 -9.65 -9.53 5.17
CA ILE A 370 -10.28 -8.69 4.15
C ILE A 370 -11.25 -7.68 4.76
N GLN A 371 -11.99 -8.06 5.80
CA GLN A 371 -12.87 -7.13 6.52
C GLN A 371 -12.07 -5.92 7.04
N PHE A 372 -10.93 -6.17 7.68
CA PHE A 372 -10.04 -5.15 8.21
C PHE A 372 -9.69 -4.11 7.15
N LYS A 373 -9.25 -4.57 5.97
CA LYS A 373 -8.79 -3.68 4.92
C LYS A 373 -9.93 -2.88 4.29
N ALA A 374 -11.09 -3.51 4.11
CA ALA A 374 -12.28 -2.84 3.61
C ALA A 374 -12.76 -1.74 4.58
N ILE A 375 -12.79 -2.02 5.90
CA ILE A 375 -13.12 -1.03 6.92
C ILE A 375 -12.14 0.15 6.86
N GLU A 376 -10.84 -0.12 6.77
CA GLU A 376 -9.82 0.92 6.70
C GLU A 376 -10.09 1.89 5.53
N ILE A 377 -10.34 1.36 4.32
CA ILE A 377 -10.67 2.18 3.14
C ILE A 377 -11.92 3.03 3.36
N LEU A 378 -12.98 2.45 3.93
CA LEU A 378 -14.24 3.15 4.19
C LEU A 378 -14.03 4.31 5.17
N LEU A 379 -13.26 4.12 6.25
CA LEU A 379 -12.94 5.19 7.19
C LEU A 379 -12.08 6.29 6.54
N TYR A 380 -11.15 5.95 5.66
CA TYR A 380 -10.38 6.93 4.89
C TYR A 380 -11.31 7.81 4.03
N LEU A 381 -12.25 7.21 3.32
CA LEU A 381 -13.23 7.93 2.48
C LEU A 381 -14.14 8.83 3.33
N GLN A 382 -14.66 8.31 4.46
CA GLN A 382 -15.47 9.07 5.40
C GLN A 382 -14.74 10.31 5.93
N ASN A 383 -13.44 10.20 6.20
CA ASN A 383 -12.67 11.34 6.68
C ASN A 383 -12.35 12.37 5.59
N ILE A 384 -12.24 11.95 4.33
CA ILE A 384 -12.06 12.88 3.21
C ILE A 384 -13.30 13.75 3.05
N ASP A 385 -14.48 13.12 3.03
CA ASP A 385 -15.77 13.80 2.92
C ASP A 385 -16.86 13.07 3.71
N ASN A 386 -17.04 13.47 4.97
CA ASN A 386 -18.01 12.85 5.87
C ASN A 386 -19.47 13.11 5.46
N GLN A 387 -19.73 14.17 4.67
CA GLN A 387 -21.08 14.44 4.19
C GLN A 387 -21.43 13.51 3.04
N MET A 388 -20.52 13.33 2.08
CA MET A 388 -20.74 12.43 0.95
C MET A 388 -20.83 10.97 1.40
N PHE A 389 -19.98 10.56 2.34
CA PHE A 389 -19.86 9.18 2.79
C PHE A 389 -20.56 8.91 4.13
N SER A 390 -21.59 9.69 4.47
CA SER A 390 -22.32 9.55 5.73
C SER A 390 -23.02 8.20 5.89
N MET A 391 -23.31 7.51 4.77
CA MET A 391 -23.95 6.19 4.77
C MET A 391 -23.06 5.06 5.30
N ILE A 392 -21.74 5.27 5.40
CA ILE A 392 -20.80 4.20 5.79
C ILE A 392 -21.15 3.56 7.15
N GLU A 393 -21.61 4.35 8.11
CA GLU A 393 -22.04 3.81 9.41
C GLU A 393 -23.31 2.96 9.28
N ASP A 394 -24.24 3.35 8.40
CA ASP A 394 -25.43 2.55 8.10
C ASP A 394 -25.04 1.26 7.37
N ASP A 395 -24.07 1.30 6.47
CA ASP A 395 -23.56 0.11 5.78
C ASP A 395 -22.89 -0.86 6.77
N PHE A 396 -22.13 -0.36 7.75
CA PHE A 396 -21.60 -1.19 8.83
C PHE A 396 -22.72 -1.83 9.65
N ASN A 397 -23.76 -1.07 10.01
CA ASN A 397 -24.91 -1.59 10.74
C ASN A 397 -25.66 -2.67 9.93
N GLN A 398 -25.88 -2.44 8.64
CA GLN A 398 -26.48 -3.43 7.74
C GLN A 398 -25.61 -4.68 7.61
N TYR A 399 -24.29 -4.53 7.52
CA TYR A 399 -23.36 -5.65 7.49
C TYR A 399 -23.43 -6.48 8.78
N ILE A 400 -23.43 -5.83 9.93
CA ILE A 400 -23.59 -6.47 11.25
C ILE A 400 -24.87 -7.30 11.32
N GLN A 401 -25.98 -6.80 10.76
CA GLN A 401 -27.27 -7.50 10.74
C GLN A 401 -27.25 -8.77 9.86
N LYS A 402 -26.38 -8.83 8.83
CA LYS A 402 -26.22 -10.02 7.98
C LYS A 402 -25.39 -11.12 8.65
N LEU A 403 -24.60 -10.79 9.68
CA LEU A 403 -23.74 -11.75 10.37
C LEU A 403 -24.49 -12.53 11.45
N ASN A 404 -24.03 -13.76 11.73
CA ASN A 404 -24.47 -14.48 12.93
C ASN A 404 -23.98 -13.76 14.21
N LYS A 405 -24.58 -14.09 15.36
CA LYS A 405 -24.27 -13.42 16.64
C LYS A 405 -22.78 -13.41 16.99
N THR A 406 -22.08 -14.53 16.79
CA THR A 406 -20.64 -14.64 17.10
C THR A 406 -19.79 -13.76 16.18
N ASN A 407 -20.06 -13.80 14.88
CA ASN A 407 -19.33 -13.03 13.87
C ASN A 407 -19.64 -11.54 13.96
N SER A 408 -20.87 -11.18 14.32
CA SER A 408 -21.29 -9.80 14.61
C SER A 408 -20.44 -9.18 15.73
N VAL A 409 -20.27 -9.88 16.85
CA VAL A 409 -19.41 -9.42 17.95
C VAL A 409 -17.95 -9.31 17.51
N LYS A 410 -17.43 -10.27 16.76
CA LYS A 410 -16.06 -10.20 16.22
C LYS A 410 -15.86 -8.98 15.31
N PHE A 411 -16.79 -8.76 14.39
CA PHE A 411 -16.76 -7.62 13.48
C PHE A 411 -16.85 -6.28 14.23
N GLN A 412 -17.70 -6.16 15.25
CA GLN A 412 -17.77 -4.95 16.08
C GLN A 412 -16.43 -4.65 16.77
N ASN A 413 -15.77 -5.68 17.31
CA ASN A 413 -14.45 -5.52 17.92
C ASN A 413 -13.39 -5.10 16.89
N LEU A 414 -13.42 -5.71 15.70
CA LEU A 414 -12.55 -5.34 14.59
C LEU A 414 -12.78 -3.87 14.17
N LEU A 415 -14.04 -3.46 14.05
CA LEU A 415 -14.42 -2.10 13.68
C LEU A 415 -13.93 -1.07 14.70
N ILE A 416 -14.10 -1.35 16.01
CA ILE A 416 -13.57 -0.50 17.08
C ILE A 416 -12.05 -0.37 16.95
N PHE A 417 -11.35 -1.48 16.81
CA PHE A 417 -9.89 -1.49 16.66
C PHE A 417 -9.42 -0.67 15.45
N VAL A 418 -10.05 -0.85 14.28
CA VAL A 418 -9.68 -0.11 13.07
C VAL A 418 -9.98 1.38 13.21
N LYS A 419 -11.08 1.77 13.89
CA LYS A 419 -11.36 3.18 14.21
C LYS A 419 -10.30 3.78 15.13
N GLU A 420 -9.90 3.08 16.19
CA GLU A 420 -8.82 3.52 17.10
C GLU A 420 -7.49 3.67 16.35
N LYS A 421 -7.10 2.65 15.57
CA LYS A 421 -5.90 2.67 14.70
C LYS A 421 -5.91 3.89 13.78
N TYR A 422 -7.02 4.12 13.10
CA TYR A 422 -7.17 5.21 12.15
C TYR A 422 -6.97 6.59 12.80
N LEU A 423 -7.46 6.78 14.03
CA LEU A 423 -7.25 8.01 14.78
C LEU A 423 -5.77 8.25 15.11
N GLU A 424 -5.02 7.20 15.47
CA GLU A 424 -3.58 7.31 15.71
C GLU A 424 -2.81 7.64 14.43
N ASP A 425 -3.12 6.97 13.31
CA ASP A 425 -2.53 7.27 12.00
C ASP A 425 -2.80 8.73 11.59
N TYR A 426 -3.98 9.25 11.93
CA TYR A 426 -4.36 10.63 11.65
C TYR A 426 -3.59 11.66 12.51
N LYS A 427 -3.19 11.31 13.75
CA LYS A 427 -2.34 12.21 14.57
C LYS A 427 -0.98 12.42 13.92
N VAL A 428 -0.36 11.35 13.40
CA VAL A 428 0.92 11.44 12.67
C VAL A 428 0.79 12.35 11.43
N LEU A 429 -0.36 12.32 10.76
CA LEU A 429 -0.66 13.20 9.64
C LEU A 429 -0.82 14.68 10.07
N ILE A 430 -1.46 14.94 11.22
CA ILE A 430 -1.62 16.32 11.73
C ILE A 430 -0.27 16.90 12.13
N ASP A 431 0.52 16.15 12.89
CA ASP A 431 1.84 16.56 13.37
C ASP A 431 2.83 16.87 12.23
N THR A 432 2.50 16.46 11.01
CA THR A 432 3.28 16.71 9.79
C THR A 432 2.68 17.75 8.83
N GLY A 433 1.47 18.28 9.06
CA GLY A 433 0.84 19.11 8.03
C GLY A 433 -0.46 19.87 8.32
N LYS A 434 -1.15 19.72 9.47
CA LYS A 434 -2.38 20.48 9.72
C LYS A 434 -2.21 21.55 10.79
N GLY A 435 -2.31 22.80 10.38
CA GLY A 435 -2.76 23.88 11.27
C GLY A 435 -4.06 23.44 11.96
N LYS A 436 -4.22 23.83 13.23
CA LYS A 436 -5.21 23.36 14.23
C LYS A 436 -6.71 23.45 13.85
N GLU A 437 -7.09 23.75 12.61
CA GLU A 437 -8.47 24.10 12.25
C GLU A 437 -9.42 22.93 11.96
N LYS A 438 -8.97 21.67 11.88
CA LYS A 438 -9.87 20.49 11.78
C LYS A 438 -10.05 19.70 13.08
N VAL A 439 -9.54 20.20 14.21
CA VAL A 439 -9.57 19.49 15.51
C VAL A 439 -11.00 19.36 16.10
N LEU A 440 -12.02 20.02 15.53
CA LEU A 440 -13.31 20.16 16.21
C LEU A 440 -14.41 19.13 15.90
N VAL A 441 -14.23 18.15 15.00
CA VAL A 441 -15.37 17.30 14.57
C VAL A 441 -15.45 15.92 15.25
N GLN A 442 -14.35 15.37 15.79
CA GLN A 442 -14.36 13.99 16.32
C GLN A 442 -14.64 13.85 17.83
N LYS A 443 -14.84 14.95 18.57
CA LYS A 443 -15.20 14.86 20.00
C LYS A 443 -16.65 14.42 20.28
N ASN A 444 -17.49 14.26 19.25
CA ASN A 444 -18.93 13.99 19.43
C ASN A 444 -19.37 12.53 19.18
N LEU A 445 -18.44 11.56 19.12
CA LEU A 445 -18.78 10.14 18.90
C LEU A 445 -18.83 9.28 20.17
N TYR A 446 -18.93 9.90 21.35
CA TYR A 446 -19.34 9.21 22.57
C TYR A 446 -20.71 9.71 23.02
N PHE A 447 -21.77 9.08 22.50
CA PHE A 447 -23.02 8.83 23.21
C PHE A 447 -23.67 7.54 22.70
#